data_AF-L0E0G0-F1
#
_entry.id   AF-L0E0G0-F1
#
_cell.length_a   1.000
_cell.length_b   1.000
_cell.length_c   1.000
_cell.angle_alpha   90.00
_cell.angle_beta   90.00
_cell.angle_gamma   90.00
#
_symmetry.space_group_name_H-M   'P 1'
#
loop_
_entity.id
_entity.type
_entity.pdbx_description
1 polymer ?
#
loop_
_entity_poly.entity_id
_entity_poly.type
_entity_poly.pdbx_seq_one_letter_code
_entity_poly.pdbx_strand_id
1 'polypeptide(L)'
;MDTLHLREAAIEECIGCFQCLKTGTCCHRDDMDAIIERMLAADGFVVLGPVRNGHVAAGYKRFYERITYRVGFPLLIEDKYTLAISSVGYMGGKAASRRFLGLQDVCHSRLSGHLHFAVGIPSRPIHDRQRARICAAVDRLLRDIERKKARGWINAAGFALDRFAMRRLMFAKKPDVYANVIRHWREKGYMR
;
A
#
# COMPACT_ATOMS: atom_id res chain seq x y z
N MET A 1 2.53 18.79 2.83
CA MET A 1 1.93 17.66 2.06
C MET A 1 2.78 17.46 0.84
N ASP A 2 3.37 16.28 0.71
CA ASP A 2 4.25 15.92 -0.40
C ASP A 2 3.45 15.15 -1.47
N THR A 3 3.77 15.33 -2.77
CA THR A 3 3.03 14.73 -3.90
C THR A 3 3.98 13.97 -4.83
N LEU A 4 3.59 12.75 -5.20
CA LEU A 4 4.33 11.88 -6.14
C LEU A 4 3.41 11.46 -7.28
N HIS A 5 3.84 11.73 -8.52
CA HIS A 5 3.19 11.22 -9.72
C HIS A 5 3.95 9.99 -10.24
N LEU A 6 3.42 8.79 -10.01
CA LEU A 6 4.07 7.54 -10.43
C LEU A 6 4.30 7.43 -11.95
N ARG A 7 3.55 8.18 -12.76
CA ARG A 7 3.73 8.22 -14.22
C ARG A 7 5.00 8.96 -14.66
N GLU A 8 5.54 9.81 -13.78
CA GLU A 8 6.73 10.63 -14.01
C GLU A 8 7.99 9.98 -13.43
N ALA A 9 7.83 8.89 -12.66
CA ALA A 9 8.93 8.13 -12.10
C ALA A 9 9.40 7.04 -13.05
N ALA A 10 10.72 6.88 -13.18
CA ALA A 10 11.33 5.73 -13.81
C ALA A 10 11.24 4.53 -12.85
N ILE A 11 10.40 3.56 -13.19
CA ILE A 11 10.22 2.32 -12.42
C ILE A 11 10.29 1.15 -13.40
N GLU A 12 11.25 0.28 -13.18
CA GLU A 12 11.40 -0.98 -13.91
C GLU A 12 10.41 -2.05 -13.42
N GLU A 13 10.09 -3.00 -14.29
CA GLU A 13 9.22 -4.12 -13.95
C GLU A 13 9.90 -5.09 -12.99
N CYS A 14 9.12 -5.60 -12.03
CA CYS A 14 9.67 -6.55 -11.05
C CYS A 14 9.92 -7.91 -11.73
N ILE A 15 11.19 -8.30 -11.87
CA ILE A 15 11.56 -9.60 -12.45
C ILE A 15 11.44 -10.78 -11.50
N GLY A 16 10.99 -10.57 -10.26
CA GLY A 16 10.81 -11.65 -9.29
C GLY A 16 12.10 -12.36 -8.86
N CYS A 17 13.25 -11.66 -8.83
CA CYS A 17 14.52 -12.27 -8.42
C CYS A 17 14.61 -12.54 -6.91
N PHE A 18 13.71 -11.97 -6.11
CA PHE A 18 13.61 -12.13 -4.65
C PHE A 18 14.84 -11.70 -3.82
N GLN A 19 15.90 -11.13 -4.43
CA GLN A 19 17.09 -10.66 -3.71
C GLN A 19 16.76 -9.68 -2.57
N CYS A 20 15.75 -8.83 -2.77
CA CYS A 20 15.32 -7.85 -1.77
C CYS A 20 14.77 -8.48 -0.48
N LEU A 21 14.23 -9.70 -0.53
CA LEU A 21 13.79 -10.42 0.67
C LEU A 21 14.97 -10.79 1.58
N LYS A 22 16.15 -11.01 0.98
CA LYS A 22 17.39 -11.36 1.68
C LYS A 22 18.20 -10.13 2.08
N THR A 23 18.29 -9.14 1.19
CA THR A 23 19.26 -8.03 1.31
C THR A 23 18.62 -6.68 1.66
N GLY A 24 17.31 -6.52 1.44
CA GLY A 24 16.61 -5.23 1.55
C GLY A 24 16.74 -4.34 0.32
N THR A 25 17.65 -4.64 -0.61
CA THR A 25 17.91 -3.83 -1.81
C THR A 25 17.38 -4.50 -3.08
N CYS A 26 17.00 -3.68 -4.07
CA CYS A 26 16.60 -4.15 -5.40
C CYS A 26 17.82 -4.26 -6.32
N CYS A 27 17.75 -5.11 -7.35
CA CYS A 27 18.77 -5.17 -8.40
C CYS A 27 18.63 -4.03 -9.42
N HIS A 28 17.42 -3.47 -9.58
CA HIS A 28 17.19 -2.29 -10.42
C HIS A 28 17.68 -1.03 -9.70
N ARG A 29 18.28 -0.12 -10.47
CA ARG A 29 18.66 1.24 -10.05
C ARG A 29 17.71 2.21 -10.73
N ASP A 30 16.66 2.57 -10.03
CA ASP A 30 15.58 3.41 -10.52
C ASP A 30 14.98 4.22 -9.37
N ASP A 31 13.89 4.96 -9.60
CA ASP A 31 13.36 5.93 -8.62
C ASP A 31 12.72 5.27 -7.39
N MET A 32 12.67 3.94 -7.32
CA MET A 32 12.01 3.22 -6.23
C MET A 32 12.63 3.50 -4.85
N ASP A 33 13.94 3.76 -4.76
CA ASP A 33 14.59 4.02 -3.47
C ASP A 33 14.11 5.35 -2.89
N ALA A 34 14.16 6.42 -3.67
CA ALA A 34 13.64 7.73 -3.28
C ALA A 34 12.13 7.69 -2.97
N ILE A 35 11.35 6.91 -3.74
CA ILE A 35 9.92 6.74 -3.47
C ILE A 35 9.70 6.03 -2.13
N ILE A 36 10.43 4.95 -1.85
CA ILE A 36 10.28 4.19 -0.60
C ILE A 36 10.71 5.07 0.59
N GLU A 37 11.79 5.84 0.48
CA GLU A 37 12.21 6.77 1.54
C GLU A 37 11.10 7.76 1.90
N ARG A 38 10.46 8.37 0.89
CA ARG A 38 9.29 9.25 1.09
C ARG A 38 8.13 8.51 1.75
N MET A 39 7.89 7.25 1.36
CA MET A 39 6.87 6.43 2.01
C MET A 39 7.19 6.17 3.49
N LEU A 40 8.45 5.89 3.82
CA LEU A 40 8.90 5.62 5.18
C LEU A 40 8.92 6.89 6.06
N ALA A 41 9.07 8.07 5.47
CA ALA A 41 9.01 9.34 6.19
C ALA A 41 7.57 9.82 6.50
N ALA A 42 6.56 9.40 5.73
CA ALA A 42 5.19 9.90 5.87
C ALA A 42 4.40 9.22 7.03
N ASP A 43 3.46 9.92 7.68
CA ASP A 43 2.56 9.30 8.68
C ASP A 43 1.38 8.53 8.04
N GLY A 44 1.05 8.87 6.79
CA GLY A 44 -0.04 8.26 6.05
C GLY A 44 -0.09 8.73 4.59
N PHE A 45 -0.99 8.12 3.83
CA PHE A 45 -1.06 8.23 2.38
C PHE A 45 -2.47 8.55 1.90
N VAL A 46 -2.56 9.40 0.89
CA VAL A 46 -3.73 9.48 0.00
C VAL A 46 -3.32 8.85 -1.32
N VAL A 47 -3.82 7.64 -1.59
CA VAL A 47 -3.47 6.89 -2.79
C VAL A 47 -4.59 7.01 -3.81
N LEU A 48 -4.26 7.64 -4.94
CA LEU A 48 -5.18 7.98 -6.02
C LEU A 48 -4.84 7.18 -7.27
N GLY A 49 -5.82 6.52 -7.88
CA GLY A 49 -5.58 5.77 -9.12
C GLY A 49 -6.83 5.54 -9.96
N PRO A 50 -6.74 5.65 -11.30
CA PRO A 50 -7.84 5.28 -12.17
C PRO A 50 -8.02 3.77 -12.23
N VAL A 51 -9.27 3.33 -12.42
CA VAL A 51 -9.59 1.96 -12.79
C VAL A 51 -9.44 1.80 -14.29
N ARG A 52 -8.64 0.82 -14.70
CA ARG A 52 -8.44 0.39 -16.08
C ARG A 52 -8.83 -1.08 -16.18
N ASN A 53 -9.82 -1.38 -17.02
CA ASN A 53 -10.31 -2.74 -17.28
C ASN A 53 -10.61 -3.53 -15.99
N GLY A 54 -11.33 -2.90 -15.05
CA GLY A 54 -11.71 -3.52 -13.77
C GLY A 54 -10.58 -3.63 -12.74
N HIS A 55 -9.40 -3.08 -13.00
CA HIS A 55 -8.24 -3.18 -12.13
C HIS A 55 -7.53 -1.83 -11.95
N VAL A 56 -6.49 -1.77 -11.10
CA VAL A 56 -5.60 -0.61 -11.03
C VAL A 56 -4.80 -0.44 -12.33
N ALA A 57 -4.43 0.79 -12.67
CA ALA A 57 -3.60 1.06 -13.84
C ALA A 57 -2.26 0.28 -13.80
N ALA A 58 -1.77 -0.14 -14.97
CA ALA A 58 -0.55 -0.93 -15.09
C ALA A 58 0.66 -0.28 -14.41
N GLY A 59 0.86 1.04 -14.58
CA GLY A 59 1.93 1.77 -13.90
C GLY A 59 1.85 1.72 -12.37
N TYR A 60 0.63 1.77 -11.80
CA TYR A 60 0.45 1.57 -10.36
C TYR A 60 0.76 0.12 -9.95
N LYS A 61 0.35 -0.86 -10.76
CA LYS A 61 0.63 -2.27 -10.48
C LYS A 61 2.14 -2.56 -10.49
N ARG A 62 2.89 -1.94 -11.41
CA ARG A 62 4.36 -2.00 -11.46
C ARG A 62 4.99 -1.49 -10.16
N PHE A 63 4.60 -0.29 -9.72
CA PHE A 63 5.01 0.25 -8.41
C PHE A 63 4.64 -0.69 -7.26
N TYR A 64 3.40 -1.20 -7.24
CA TYR A 64 2.90 -2.08 -6.19
C TYR A 64 3.72 -3.37 -6.06
N GLU A 65 4.09 -3.99 -7.19
CA GLU A 65 4.97 -5.16 -7.21
C GLU A 65 6.36 -4.87 -6.64
N ARG A 66 6.92 -3.70 -6.93
CA ARG A 66 8.24 -3.28 -6.45
C ARG A 66 8.28 -2.97 -4.95
N ILE A 67 7.18 -2.50 -4.35
CA ILE A 67 7.08 -2.30 -2.89
C ILE A 67 6.69 -3.57 -2.13
N THR A 68 6.07 -4.56 -2.79
CA THR A 68 5.50 -5.75 -2.12
C THR A 68 6.54 -6.44 -1.23
N TYR A 69 7.73 -6.74 -1.76
CA TYR A 69 8.77 -7.46 -1.01
C TYR A 69 9.68 -6.54 -0.18
N ARG A 70 9.83 -5.27 -0.59
CA ARG A 70 10.74 -4.31 0.04
C ARG A 70 10.11 -3.58 1.24
N VAL A 71 8.80 -3.37 1.19
CA VAL A 71 8.03 -2.60 2.16
C VAL A 71 6.98 -3.49 2.83
N GLY A 72 6.26 -4.28 2.03
CA GLY A 72 5.15 -5.09 2.50
C GLY A 72 5.58 -6.24 3.39
N PHE A 73 6.35 -7.19 2.85
CA PHE A 73 6.85 -8.35 3.61
C PHE A 73 7.56 -7.98 4.92
N PRO A 74 8.50 -7.00 4.96
CA PRO A 74 9.13 -6.56 6.20
C PRO A 74 8.20 -5.74 7.12
N LEU A 75 6.97 -5.46 6.70
CA LEU A 75 5.98 -4.67 7.42
C LEU A 75 6.56 -3.30 7.79
N LEU A 76 6.92 -2.46 6.83
CA LEU A 76 7.54 -1.16 7.14
C LEU A 76 6.54 0.00 7.27
N ILE A 77 5.29 -0.23 6.88
CA ILE A 77 4.22 0.79 6.87
C ILE A 77 2.90 0.28 7.49
N GLU A 78 2.97 -0.78 8.27
CA GLU A 78 1.82 -1.47 8.86
C GLU A 78 1.09 -0.65 9.94
N ASP A 79 1.75 0.36 10.51
CA ASP A 79 1.17 1.31 11.45
C ASP A 79 0.66 2.59 10.80
N LYS A 80 1.02 2.84 9.54
CA LYS A 80 0.63 4.02 8.75
C LYS A 80 -0.80 3.94 8.25
N TYR A 81 -1.37 5.09 7.96
CA TYR A 81 -2.78 5.23 7.56
C TYR A 81 -2.92 5.49 6.07
N THR A 82 -3.98 4.96 5.47
CA THR A 82 -4.23 5.11 4.03
C THR A 82 -5.66 5.54 3.75
N LEU A 83 -5.82 6.51 2.84
CA LEU A 83 -7.07 6.83 2.17
C LEU A 83 -6.95 6.43 0.69
N ALA A 84 -7.73 5.45 0.28
CA ALA A 84 -7.78 5.01 -1.11
C ALA A 84 -8.85 5.81 -1.88
N ILE A 85 -8.49 6.36 -3.05
CA ILE A 85 -9.43 7.06 -3.93
C ILE A 85 -9.27 6.54 -5.34
N SER A 86 -10.38 6.12 -5.95
CA SER A 86 -10.40 5.56 -7.29
C SER A 86 -11.47 6.18 -8.16
N SER A 87 -11.19 6.27 -9.46
CA SER A 87 -12.13 6.75 -10.47
C SER A 87 -12.27 5.75 -11.60
N VAL A 88 -13.51 5.47 -12.02
CA VAL A 88 -13.83 4.60 -13.15
C VAL A 88 -14.68 5.35 -14.17
N GLY A 89 -14.51 5.07 -15.46
CA GLY A 89 -15.33 5.70 -16.50
C GLY A 89 -16.81 5.33 -16.37
N TYR A 90 -17.11 4.04 -16.20
CA TYR A 90 -18.48 3.55 -16.06
C TYR A 90 -18.68 2.71 -14.79
N MET A 91 -18.21 1.46 -14.80
CA MET A 91 -18.40 0.53 -13.68
C MET A 91 -17.22 -0.43 -13.50
N GLY A 92 -17.17 -1.07 -12.33
CA GLY A 92 -16.19 -2.11 -12.01
C GLY A 92 -14.96 -1.63 -11.24
N GLY A 93 -14.15 -2.59 -10.80
CA GLY A 93 -12.85 -2.32 -10.16
C GLY A 93 -12.89 -1.72 -8.75
N LYS A 94 -14.07 -1.57 -8.11
CA LYS A 94 -14.18 -1.08 -6.72
C LYS A 94 -13.40 -1.95 -5.74
N ALA A 95 -13.57 -3.27 -5.79
CA ALA A 95 -12.89 -4.21 -4.90
C ALA A 95 -11.36 -4.21 -5.13
N ALA A 96 -10.93 -4.31 -6.39
CA ALA A 96 -9.51 -4.25 -6.76
C ALA A 96 -8.88 -2.92 -6.32
N SER A 97 -9.56 -1.79 -6.55
CA SER A 97 -9.06 -0.47 -6.12
C SER A 97 -8.93 -0.37 -4.61
N ARG A 98 -9.95 -0.83 -3.85
CA ARG A 98 -9.88 -0.85 -2.39
C ARG A 98 -8.68 -1.65 -1.90
N ARG A 99 -8.44 -2.79 -2.54
CA ARG A 99 -7.37 -3.74 -2.22
C ARG A 99 -5.98 -3.13 -2.48
N PHE A 100 -5.72 -2.72 -3.72
CA PHE A 100 -4.39 -2.27 -4.16
C PHE A 100 -4.06 -0.84 -3.74
N LEU A 101 -5.00 0.10 -3.83
CA LEU A 101 -4.77 1.49 -3.42
C LEU A 101 -4.83 1.63 -1.89
N GLY A 102 -5.53 0.73 -1.21
CA GLY A 102 -5.60 0.72 0.24
C GLY A 102 -4.33 0.24 0.94
N LEU A 103 -3.37 -0.33 0.21
CA LEU A 103 -2.12 -0.89 0.74
C LEU A 103 -2.35 -1.81 1.95
N GLN A 104 -3.48 -2.54 1.97
CA GLN A 104 -3.91 -3.33 3.13
C GLN A 104 -3.44 -4.77 3.11
N ASP A 105 -3.16 -5.31 1.92
CA ASP A 105 -2.78 -6.72 1.78
C ASP A 105 -1.40 -6.94 2.40
N VAL A 106 -0.35 -6.94 1.57
CA VAL A 106 1.00 -7.30 2.01
C VAL A 106 1.60 -6.21 2.89
N CYS A 107 1.18 -4.95 2.71
CA CYS A 107 1.70 -3.84 3.51
C CYS A 107 0.95 -3.62 4.82
N HIS A 108 -0.22 -4.24 4.99
CA HIS A 108 -1.04 -4.15 6.19
C HIS A 108 -1.36 -2.73 6.69
N SER A 109 -1.30 -1.68 5.86
CA SER A 109 -1.60 -0.33 6.32
C SER A 109 -3.04 -0.19 6.84
N ARG A 110 -3.28 0.83 7.66
CA ARG A 110 -4.57 1.09 8.31
C ARG A 110 -5.46 1.92 7.38
N LEU A 111 -6.41 1.27 6.72
CA LEU A 111 -7.32 1.98 5.79
C LEU A 111 -8.35 2.82 6.56
N SER A 112 -8.23 4.15 6.46
CA SER A 112 -9.18 5.11 7.01
C SER A 112 -10.44 5.25 6.14
N GLY A 113 -10.33 5.01 4.84
CA GLY A 113 -11.47 5.04 3.93
C GLY A 113 -11.13 4.63 2.49
N HIS A 114 -12.18 4.30 1.72
CA HIS A 114 -12.10 4.11 0.29
C HIS A 114 -13.21 4.87 -0.41
N LEU A 115 -12.84 5.76 -1.33
CA LEU A 115 -13.78 6.45 -2.21
C LEU A 115 -13.64 5.90 -3.63
N HIS A 116 -14.77 5.62 -4.25
CA HIS A 116 -14.85 5.11 -5.62
C HIS A 116 -15.88 5.92 -6.39
N PHE A 117 -15.44 6.58 -7.46
CA PHE A 117 -16.24 7.50 -8.25
C PHE A 117 -16.40 6.99 -9.68
N ALA A 118 -17.64 6.91 -10.16
CA ALA A 118 -17.91 6.84 -11.59
C ALA A 118 -17.87 8.27 -12.16
N VAL A 119 -16.98 8.52 -13.11
CA VAL A 119 -16.73 9.87 -13.66
C VAL A 119 -17.26 10.07 -15.07
N GLY A 120 -17.74 9.02 -15.75
CA GLY A 120 -18.21 9.09 -17.13
C GLY A 120 -17.08 8.98 -18.16
N ILE A 121 -17.48 8.80 -19.42
CA ILE A 121 -16.62 8.82 -20.61
C ILE A 121 -17.30 9.76 -21.63
N PRO A 122 -16.75 10.96 -21.90
CA PRO A 122 -15.58 11.58 -21.26
C PRO A 122 -15.81 11.89 -19.78
N SER A 123 -14.72 12.04 -19.03
CA SER A 123 -14.78 12.33 -17.59
C SER A 123 -15.43 13.67 -17.32
N ARG A 124 -16.42 13.69 -16.43
CA ARG A 124 -17.11 14.88 -15.95
C ARG A 124 -16.30 15.57 -14.84
N PRO A 125 -16.40 16.90 -14.70
CA PRO A 125 -15.81 17.62 -13.58
C PRO A 125 -16.30 17.12 -12.23
N ILE A 126 -15.46 17.28 -11.19
CA ILE A 126 -15.83 16.96 -9.81
C ILE A 126 -16.83 17.99 -9.31
N HIS A 127 -17.98 17.55 -8.82
CA HIS A 127 -19.00 18.42 -8.23
C HIS A 127 -18.79 18.62 -6.72
N ASP A 128 -19.43 19.66 -6.14
CA ASP A 128 -19.25 20.04 -4.73
C ASP A 128 -19.54 18.91 -3.74
N ARG A 129 -20.54 18.06 -4.04
CA ARG A 129 -20.83 16.89 -3.21
C ARG A 129 -19.68 15.88 -3.20
N GLN A 130 -18.97 15.71 -4.31
CA GLN A 130 -17.79 14.85 -4.36
C GLN A 130 -16.63 15.49 -3.62
N ARG A 131 -16.42 16.81 -3.78
CA ARG A 131 -15.42 17.57 -3.03
C ARG A 131 -15.63 17.47 -1.53
N ALA A 132 -16.85 17.69 -1.04
CA ALA A 132 -17.20 17.56 0.37
C ALA A 132 -16.94 16.15 0.91
N ARG A 133 -17.24 15.10 0.13
CA ARG A 133 -16.94 13.70 0.49
C ARG A 133 -15.44 13.43 0.57
N ILE A 134 -14.64 14.02 -0.32
CA ILE A 134 -13.19 13.90 -0.30
C ILE A 134 -12.64 14.60 0.94
N CYS A 135 -13.04 15.85 1.21
CA CYS A 135 -12.64 16.60 2.40
C CYS A 135 -12.97 15.83 3.69
N ALA A 136 -14.20 15.36 3.85
CA ALA A 136 -14.60 14.59 5.04
C ALA A 136 -13.79 13.29 5.23
N ALA A 137 -13.35 12.65 4.12
CA ALA A 137 -12.50 11.47 4.17
C ALA A 137 -11.05 11.81 4.53
N VAL A 138 -10.52 12.94 4.05
CA VAL A 138 -9.20 13.46 4.43
C VAL A 138 -9.20 13.85 5.90
N ASP A 139 -10.23 14.55 6.40
CA ASP A 139 -10.33 14.90 7.82
C ASP A 139 -10.38 13.64 8.70
N ARG A 140 -11.01 12.56 8.22
CA ARG A 140 -11.00 11.28 8.91
C ARG A 140 -9.61 10.66 8.92
N LEU A 141 -8.87 10.70 7.80
CA LEU A 141 -7.50 10.21 7.74
C LEU A 141 -6.62 10.98 8.75
N LEU A 142 -6.69 12.30 8.76
CA LEU A 142 -5.93 13.15 9.69
C LEU A 142 -6.27 12.85 11.15
N ARG A 143 -7.56 12.72 11.49
CA ARG A 143 -7.98 12.32 12.85
C ARG A 143 -7.49 10.92 13.23
N ASP A 144 -7.52 9.96 12.30
CA ASP A 144 -7.06 8.60 12.57
C ASP A 144 -5.54 8.58 12.83
N ILE A 145 -4.76 9.39 12.09
CA ILE A 145 -3.32 9.61 12.31
C ILE A 145 -3.05 10.25 13.67
N GLU A 146 -3.68 11.41 13.94
CA GLU A 146 -3.51 12.19 15.17
C GLU A 146 -3.80 11.34 16.41
N ARG A 147 -4.90 10.59 16.38
CA ARG A 147 -5.33 9.73 17.49
C ARG A 147 -4.60 8.40 17.54
N LYS A 148 -3.69 8.13 16.60
CA LYS A 148 -3.00 6.84 16.43
C LYS A 148 -3.99 5.66 16.53
N LYS A 149 -5.15 5.82 15.87
CA LYS A 149 -6.26 4.86 15.93
C LYS A 149 -5.78 3.43 15.70
N ALA A 150 -6.01 2.57 16.69
CA ALA A 150 -5.64 1.17 16.62
C ALA A 150 -6.44 0.42 15.55
N ARG A 151 -5.91 -0.74 15.14
CA ARG A 151 -6.67 -1.69 14.30
C ARG A 151 -7.92 -2.13 15.08
N GLY A 152 -9.06 -2.19 14.39
CA GLY A 152 -10.25 -2.85 14.93
C GLY A 152 -9.94 -4.33 15.21
N TRP A 153 -10.63 -4.92 16.19
CA TRP A 153 -10.31 -6.24 16.72
C TRP A 153 -10.26 -7.35 15.64
N ILE A 154 -11.18 -7.36 14.67
CA ILE A 154 -11.17 -8.32 13.54
C ILE A 154 -9.89 -8.19 12.72
N ASN A 155 -9.51 -6.96 12.37
CA ASN A 155 -8.29 -6.70 11.60
C ASN A 155 -7.02 -6.98 12.40
N ALA A 156 -7.05 -6.80 13.72
CA ALA A 156 -5.95 -7.13 14.61
C ALA A 156 -5.76 -8.66 14.70
N ALA A 157 -6.85 -9.41 14.83
CA ALA A 157 -6.84 -10.87 14.84
C ALA A 157 -6.35 -11.44 13.50
N GLY A 158 -6.89 -10.93 12.38
CA GLY A 158 -6.43 -11.31 11.04
C GLY A 158 -4.94 -11.02 10.83
N PHE A 159 -4.48 -9.83 11.22
CA PHE A 159 -3.06 -9.49 11.14
C PHE A 159 -2.17 -10.39 12.01
N ALA A 160 -2.63 -10.79 13.20
CA ALA A 160 -1.90 -11.75 14.03
C ALA A 160 -1.83 -13.14 13.39
N LEU A 161 -2.93 -13.61 12.79
CA LEU A 161 -3.00 -14.88 12.07
C LEU A 161 -2.07 -14.87 10.85
N ASP A 162 -2.12 -13.82 10.04
CA ASP A 162 -1.25 -13.67 8.87
C ASP A 162 0.23 -13.72 9.28
N ARG A 163 0.61 -12.97 10.34
CA ARG A 163 1.98 -13.02 10.86
C ARG A 163 2.37 -14.41 11.34
N PHE A 164 1.49 -15.10 12.06
CA PHE A 164 1.75 -16.46 12.50
C PHE A 164 1.95 -17.42 11.32
N ALA A 165 1.09 -17.34 10.30
CA ALA A 165 1.17 -18.15 9.09
C ALA A 165 2.47 -17.88 8.32
N MET A 166 2.80 -16.62 8.05
CA MET A 166 4.04 -16.23 7.36
C MET A 166 5.28 -16.74 8.09
N ARG A 167 5.33 -16.55 9.42
CA ARG A 167 6.44 -17.03 10.26
C ARG A 167 6.64 -18.54 10.14
N ARG A 168 5.56 -19.32 10.30
CA ARG A 168 5.64 -20.79 10.40
C ARG A 168 5.73 -21.48 9.05
N LEU A 169 5.03 -20.97 8.04
CA LEU A 169 4.89 -21.63 6.75
C LEU A 169 5.91 -21.16 5.72
N MET A 170 6.42 -19.93 5.83
CA MET A 170 7.35 -19.34 4.85
C MET A 170 8.73 -19.11 5.44
N PHE A 171 8.83 -18.28 6.47
CA PHE A 171 10.13 -17.79 6.96
C PHE A 171 10.95 -18.90 7.64
N ALA A 172 10.32 -19.72 8.48
CA ALA A 172 10.99 -20.84 9.13
C ALA A 172 11.51 -21.91 8.15
N LYS A 173 10.89 -22.04 6.96
CA LYS A 173 11.31 -23.02 5.94
C LYS A 173 12.47 -22.54 5.08
N LYS A 174 12.63 -21.23 4.90
CA LYS A 174 13.65 -20.63 4.02
C LYS A 174 14.27 -19.37 4.66
N PRO A 175 14.89 -19.47 5.84
CA PRO A 175 15.36 -18.30 6.58
C PRO A 175 16.35 -17.43 5.79
N ASP A 176 17.23 -18.05 4.99
CA ASP A 176 18.23 -17.32 4.20
C ASP A 176 17.61 -16.46 3.10
N VAL A 177 16.48 -16.88 2.51
CA VAL A 177 15.77 -16.10 1.48
C VAL A 177 15.09 -14.88 2.10
N TYR A 178 14.61 -15.01 3.33
CA TYR A 178 13.86 -13.97 4.04
C TYR A 178 14.71 -13.22 5.07
N ALA A 179 16.04 -13.29 4.99
CA ALA A 179 16.92 -12.78 6.04
C ALA A 179 16.64 -11.31 6.43
N ASN A 180 16.43 -10.42 5.45
CA ASN A 180 16.08 -9.02 5.69
C ASN A 180 14.68 -8.87 6.32
N VAL A 181 13.72 -9.65 5.84
CA VAL A 181 12.34 -9.64 6.38
C VAL A 181 12.33 -10.11 7.84
N ILE A 182 12.99 -11.23 8.13
CA ILE A 182 13.10 -11.79 9.48
C ILE A 182 13.79 -10.81 10.42
N ARG A 183 14.85 -10.11 9.95
CA ARG A 183 15.52 -9.06 10.72
C ARG A 183 14.51 -7.99 11.19
N HIS A 184 13.74 -7.41 10.27
CA HIS A 184 12.73 -6.41 10.63
C HIS A 184 11.62 -6.94 11.54
N TRP A 185 11.21 -8.20 11.35
CA TRP A 185 10.21 -8.80 12.24
C TRP A 185 10.75 -9.02 13.65
N ARG A 186 12.05 -9.33 13.81
CA ARG A 186 12.71 -9.40 15.12
C ARG A 186 12.84 -8.02 15.77
N GLU A 187 13.26 -7.01 15.02
CA GLU A 187 13.33 -5.61 15.50
C GLU A 187 11.97 -5.12 16.03
N LYS A 188 10.87 -5.53 15.38
CA LYS A 188 9.50 -5.21 15.79
C LYS A 188 8.95 -6.12 16.91
N GLY A 189 9.72 -7.11 17.37
CA GLY A 189 9.29 -8.07 18.39
C GLY A 189 8.24 -9.08 17.92
N TYR A 190 8.07 -9.26 16.62
CA TYR A 190 7.09 -10.18 16.02
C TYR A 190 7.64 -11.61 15.90
N MET A 191 8.97 -11.75 15.96
CA MET A 191 9.70 -13.01 15.97
C MET A 191 10.77 -12.95 17.05
N ARG A 192 11.00 -14.08 17.71
CA ARG A 192 12.18 -14.31 18.55
C ARG A 192 13.17 -15.09 17.70
#